data_AF-A0A3A0CL59-F1
#
_entry.id   AF-A0A3A0CL59-F1
#
_cell.length_a   1.000
_cell.length_b   1.000
_cell.length_c   1.000
_cell.angle_alpha   90.00
_cell.angle_beta   90.00
_cell.angle_gamma   90.00
#
_symmetry.space_group_name_H-M   'P 1'
#
loop_
_entity.id
_entity.type
_entity.pdbx_description
1 polymer ?
#
loop_
_entity_poly.entity_id
_entity_poly.type
_entity_poly.pdbx_seq_one_letter_code
_entity_poly.pdbx_strand_id
1 'polypeptide(L)'
;MKPTRAARQSHALSAARSRFARRRAPRRGMLWRSLAFPANLCPRAMTPPSPPSRLRKIALLLLKLAFCAAAVWYLSDKVTYYDYVRLGSDPDRPLRLLSETASTLVVSDGPDGQSRTVPRNELARREQLGKGQRDIERGIRHLATTADWNWAALAFVFLGPTTFVLAWRLQLLLATQEIAISFRDSLLLTFAGNFFNFAMPGTTGGDIYKAYHIARITHKRTEGITVVLLDRVIGLVSFLLLAAGTILAFWRTDLIGFYGRWVGYLTLSFFLAAGLFFSRRVRQWIRYDALLTRLPLGDKLKRIDDTAFSLRFHRGSAFLSLITTMASHFLIVASMYFTARSLGIYHSTLHTDTHLFWAVLLAAVVGFLLAAVPISIQGFGLLEAVFYKVLVDGGWATGSQMLALTLGFRLIQIAWSLPGVVVPWLGFAKPARQELAQVDAPILPQ
;
A
#
# COMPACT_ATOMS: atom_id res chain seq x y z
N MET A 1 65.97 41.05 -38.18
CA MET A 1 64.93 40.02 -37.92
C MET A 1 63.78 40.24 -38.90
N LYS A 2 63.43 39.22 -39.71
CA LYS A 2 62.32 39.26 -40.70
C LYS A 2 60.96 38.98 -40.02
N PRO A 3 59.86 39.58 -40.48
CA PRO A 3 58.51 39.22 -40.04
C PRO A 3 57.87 38.20 -41.01
N THR A 4 57.12 37.21 -40.51
CA THR A 4 56.27 36.38 -41.38
C THR A 4 55.00 35.87 -40.72
N ARG A 5 53.93 35.97 -41.53
CA ARG A 5 52.72 35.14 -41.62
C ARG A 5 51.75 35.14 -40.44
N ALA A 6 50.67 35.91 -40.59
CA ALA A 6 49.28 35.40 -40.60
C ALA A 6 48.23 36.49 -40.31
N ALA A 7 48.62 37.77 -40.40
CA ALA A 7 47.72 38.91 -40.66
C ALA A 7 47.03 38.85 -42.05
N ARG A 8 46.75 37.65 -42.58
CA ARG A 8 46.16 37.43 -43.92
C ARG A 8 44.91 36.55 -43.93
N GLN A 9 44.43 36.08 -42.78
CA GLN A 9 43.21 35.24 -42.71
C GLN A 9 41.96 35.96 -42.16
N SER A 10 42.09 37.08 -41.45
CA SER A 10 40.93 37.78 -40.86
C SER A 10 40.15 38.66 -41.84
N HIS A 11 40.74 39.04 -42.98
CA HIS A 11 40.07 39.90 -43.98
C HIS A 11 39.37 39.14 -45.13
N ALA A 12 39.49 37.80 -45.18
CA ALA A 12 38.90 36.98 -46.27
C ALA A 12 37.50 36.42 -45.96
N LEU A 13 37.01 36.50 -44.71
CA LEU A 13 35.73 35.90 -44.30
C LEU A 13 34.56 36.91 -44.18
N SER A 14 34.84 38.21 -44.25
CA SER A 14 33.81 39.26 -44.17
C SER A 14 33.14 39.57 -45.53
N ALA A 15 33.75 39.19 -46.66
CA ALA A 15 33.28 39.55 -48.00
C ALA A 15 32.48 38.45 -48.75
N ALA A 16 32.25 37.28 -48.13
CA ALA A 16 31.65 36.12 -48.81
C ALA A 16 30.18 35.81 -48.45
N ARG A 17 29.52 36.63 -47.60
CA ARG A 17 28.13 36.38 -47.16
C ARG A 17 27.05 37.29 -47.76
N SER A 18 27.39 38.22 -48.65
CA SER A 18 26.42 39.17 -49.24
C SER A 18 26.16 39.00 -50.74
N ARG A 19 26.64 37.92 -51.38
CA ARG A 19 26.37 37.62 -52.81
C ARG A 19 25.96 36.17 -53.02
N PHE A 20 24.79 35.77 -52.54
CA PHE A 20 24.06 34.62 -53.11
C PHE A 20 22.55 34.74 -52.85
N ALA A 21 22.00 35.92 -53.18
CA ALA A 21 20.61 36.01 -53.56
C ALA A 21 20.45 35.39 -54.96
N ARG A 22 19.33 34.68 -55.16
CA ARG A 22 18.80 34.15 -56.44
C ARG A 22 19.43 32.84 -56.93
N ARG A 23 18.90 31.71 -56.44
CA ARG A 23 18.81 30.48 -57.23
C ARG A 23 17.35 30.09 -57.46
N ARG A 24 17.08 29.88 -58.75
CA ARG A 24 15.80 29.58 -59.41
C ARG A 24 15.23 28.24 -58.91
N ALA A 25 13.93 28.23 -58.64
CA ALA A 25 13.12 27.01 -58.57
C ALA A 25 12.83 26.53 -60.01
N PRO A 26 13.01 25.23 -60.35
CA PRO A 26 12.54 24.69 -61.61
C PRO A 26 11.09 24.21 -61.49
N ARG A 27 10.25 24.67 -62.43
CA ARG A 27 8.96 24.05 -62.79
C ARG A 27 9.23 22.67 -63.42
N ARG A 28 8.60 21.63 -62.89
CA ARG A 28 8.15 20.46 -63.67
C ARG A 28 6.80 20.01 -63.12
N GLY A 29 5.78 20.12 -63.97
CA GLY A 29 4.47 19.50 -63.76
C GLY A 29 4.45 18.06 -64.29
N MET A 30 3.34 17.37 -63.98
CA MET A 30 2.93 16.04 -64.47
C MET A 30 3.86 14.90 -64.01
N LEU A 31 3.41 13.81 -63.39
CA LEU A 31 2.12 13.12 -63.30
C LEU A 31 2.08 12.41 -61.95
N TRP A 32 0.95 12.43 -61.23
CA TRP A 32 0.39 11.32 -60.46
C TRP A 32 -1.03 11.77 -60.05
N ARG A 33 -1.96 11.67 -61.01
CA ARG A 33 -3.39 11.64 -60.71
C ARG A 33 -3.73 10.27 -60.11
N SER A 34 -4.74 10.30 -59.25
CA SER A 34 -5.60 9.19 -58.81
C SER A 34 -4.98 8.09 -57.95
N LEU A 35 -4.82 8.38 -56.66
CA LEU A 35 -5.30 7.51 -55.59
C LEU A 35 -6.06 8.41 -54.60
N ALA A 36 -7.35 8.61 -54.87
CA ALA A 36 -8.27 9.26 -53.95
C ALA A 36 -8.48 8.31 -52.75
N PHE A 37 -7.81 8.60 -51.64
CA PHE A 37 -8.23 8.06 -50.34
C PHE A 37 -9.51 8.79 -49.92
N PRO A 38 -10.58 8.08 -49.52
CA PRO A 38 -11.80 8.72 -49.07
C PRO A 38 -11.52 9.58 -47.83
N ALA A 39 -11.88 10.86 -47.89
CA ALA A 39 -11.70 11.87 -46.84
C ALA A 39 -12.59 11.66 -45.59
N ASN A 40 -13.01 10.43 -45.29
CA ASN A 40 -14.00 10.12 -44.25
C ASN A 40 -13.47 9.23 -43.11
N LEU A 41 -12.18 9.31 -42.79
CA LEU A 41 -11.61 8.64 -41.61
C LEU A 41 -10.69 9.59 -40.83
N CYS A 42 -11.19 10.77 -40.46
CA CYS A 42 -10.69 11.43 -39.26
C CYS A 42 -10.99 10.51 -38.07
N PRO A 43 -10.00 10.04 -37.30
CA PRO A 43 -10.31 9.45 -36.01
C PRO A 43 -10.97 10.56 -35.19
N ARG A 44 -12.26 10.38 -34.89
CA ARG A 44 -13.01 11.19 -33.93
C ARG A 44 -12.06 11.51 -32.78
N ALA A 45 -11.73 12.79 -32.58
CA ALA A 45 -11.01 13.23 -31.41
C ALA A 45 -11.86 12.80 -30.22
N MET A 46 -11.50 11.67 -29.61
CA MET A 46 -12.12 11.18 -28.39
C MET A 46 -11.75 12.20 -27.34
N THR A 47 -12.70 13.09 -27.06
CA THR A 47 -12.63 13.99 -25.92
C THR A 47 -12.24 13.15 -24.70
N PRO A 48 -11.18 13.53 -23.96
CA PRO A 48 -10.79 12.78 -22.76
C PRO A 48 -12.03 12.63 -21.87
N PRO A 49 -12.26 11.45 -21.26
CA PRO A 49 -13.44 11.24 -20.45
C PRO A 49 -13.54 12.37 -19.43
N SER A 50 -14.66 13.08 -19.45
CA SER A 50 -14.92 14.19 -18.54
C SER A 50 -14.64 13.71 -17.11
N PRO A 51 -13.90 14.48 -16.29
CA PRO A 51 -13.65 14.09 -14.91
C PRO A 51 -14.99 13.77 -14.24
N PRO A 52 -15.06 12.71 -13.41
CA PRO A 52 -16.31 12.28 -12.81
C PRO A 52 -16.98 13.47 -12.12
N SER A 53 -18.27 13.67 -12.42
CA SER A 53 -19.07 14.76 -11.84
C SER A 53 -18.95 14.74 -10.32
N ARG A 54 -19.06 15.91 -9.67
CA ARG A 54 -19.00 16.00 -8.19
C ARG A 54 -19.96 14.99 -7.55
N LEU A 55 -21.14 14.79 -8.14
CA LEU A 55 -22.13 13.79 -7.73
C LEU A 55 -21.57 12.36 -7.74
N ARG A 56 -20.86 11.94 -8.79
CA ARG A 56 -20.25 10.60 -8.86
C ARG A 56 -19.15 10.41 -7.82
N LYS A 57 -18.36 11.44 -7.54
CA LYS A 57 -17.33 11.39 -6.47
C LYS A 57 -17.96 11.26 -5.09
N ILE A 58 -19.01 12.04 -4.82
CA ILE A 58 -19.77 11.98 -3.57
C ILE A 58 -20.44 10.61 -3.43
N ALA A 59 -21.09 10.10 -4.47
CA ALA A 59 -21.71 8.78 -4.46
C ALA A 59 -20.71 7.66 -4.16
N LEU A 60 -19.51 7.69 -4.78
CA LEU A 60 -18.45 6.72 -4.48
C LEU A 60 -17.96 6.83 -3.04
N LEU A 61 -17.81 8.05 -2.51
CA LEU A 61 -17.43 8.27 -1.11
C LEU A 61 -18.50 7.72 -0.16
N LEU A 62 -19.77 8.03 -0.41
CA LEU A 62 -20.91 7.52 0.37
C LEU A 62 -20.97 6.00 0.34
N LEU A 63 -20.74 5.37 -0.82
CA LEU A 63 -20.68 3.92 -0.95
C LEU A 63 -19.56 3.31 -0.10
N LYS A 64 -18.36 3.90 -0.11
CA LYS A 64 -17.25 3.47 0.74
C LYS A 64 -17.56 3.62 2.22
N LEU A 65 -18.17 4.75 2.62
CA LEU A 65 -18.60 4.98 3.99
C LEU A 65 -19.68 3.98 4.42
N ALA A 66 -20.65 3.69 3.56
CA ALA A 66 -21.68 2.69 3.83
C ALA A 66 -21.08 1.29 4.00
N PHE A 67 -20.12 0.90 3.16
CA PHE A 67 -19.40 -0.36 3.31
C PHE A 67 -18.61 -0.42 4.62
N CYS A 68 -17.89 0.64 4.99
CA CYS A 68 -17.20 0.73 6.27
C CYS A 68 -18.17 0.66 7.46
N ALA A 69 -19.30 1.36 7.39
CA ALA A 69 -20.33 1.35 8.42
C ALA A 69 -20.96 -0.04 8.58
N ALA A 70 -21.23 -0.74 7.47
CA ALA A 70 -21.73 -2.12 7.49
C ALA A 70 -20.72 -3.08 8.12
N ALA A 71 -19.42 -2.92 7.81
CA ALA A 71 -18.37 -3.73 8.42
C ALA A 71 -18.23 -3.47 9.93
N VAL A 72 -18.29 -2.20 10.36
CA VAL A 72 -18.28 -1.83 11.78
C VAL A 72 -19.52 -2.37 12.49
N TRP A 73 -20.70 -2.25 11.89
CA TRP A 73 -21.93 -2.81 12.45
C TRP A 73 -21.87 -4.33 12.59
N TYR A 74 -21.40 -5.03 11.55
CA TYR A 74 -21.17 -6.48 11.59
C TYR A 74 -20.21 -6.89 12.72
N LEU A 75 -19.14 -6.11 12.94
CA LEU A 75 -18.19 -6.36 14.02
C LEU A 75 -18.75 -5.99 15.40
N SER A 76 -19.63 -4.99 15.49
CA SER A 76 -20.16 -4.52 16.78
C SER A 76 -20.96 -5.60 17.53
N ASP A 77 -21.66 -6.47 16.80
CA ASP A 77 -22.38 -7.62 17.37
C ASP A 77 -21.44 -8.72 17.90
N LYS A 78 -20.18 -8.74 17.45
CA LYS A 78 -19.19 -9.77 17.79
C LYS A 78 -18.21 -9.34 18.89
N VAL A 79 -18.40 -8.15 19.44
CA VAL A 79 -17.40 -7.48 20.28
C VAL A 79 -18.01 -7.09 21.60
N THR A 80 -17.41 -7.58 22.67
CA THR A 80 -17.82 -7.29 24.03
C THR A 80 -17.01 -6.10 24.56
N TYR A 81 -17.72 -5.09 25.06
CA TYR A 81 -17.08 -3.96 25.74
C TYR A 81 -16.65 -4.32 27.17
N TYR A 82 -17.52 -5.08 27.86
CA TYR A 82 -17.29 -5.60 29.22
C TYR A 82 -16.88 -7.07 29.18
N ASP A 83 -16.37 -7.56 30.31
CA ASP A 83 -16.04 -8.96 30.50
C ASP A 83 -17.32 -9.79 30.66
N TYR A 84 -17.37 -10.94 30.00
CA TYR A 84 -18.48 -11.89 30.10
C TYR A 84 -17.98 -13.30 30.41
N VAL A 85 -18.84 -14.06 31.08
CA VAL A 85 -18.62 -15.46 31.45
C VAL A 85 -19.76 -16.31 30.91
N ARG A 86 -19.43 -17.49 30.39
CA ARG A 86 -20.41 -18.51 29.99
C ARG A 86 -20.38 -19.66 30.99
N LEU A 87 -21.54 -20.00 31.54
CA LEU A 87 -21.69 -21.11 32.48
C LEU A 87 -22.01 -22.39 31.72
N GLY A 88 -21.56 -23.53 32.22
CA GLY A 88 -21.82 -24.84 31.60
C GLY A 88 -23.29 -25.27 31.66
N SER A 89 -24.09 -24.65 32.54
CA SER A 89 -25.54 -24.85 32.66
C SER A 89 -26.32 -24.17 31.53
N ASP A 90 -25.84 -23.01 31.05
CA ASP A 90 -26.44 -22.26 29.94
C ASP A 90 -25.33 -21.52 29.15
N PRO A 91 -24.64 -22.22 28.24
CA PRO A 91 -23.50 -21.67 27.51
C PRO A 91 -23.88 -20.53 26.56
N ASP A 92 -25.14 -20.48 26.12
CA ASP A 92 -25.62 -19.51 25.12
C ASP A 92 -25.91 -18.14 25.73
N ARG A 93 -26.12 -18.06 27.04
CA ARG A 93 -26.40 -16.83 27.78
C ARG A 93 -25.15 -16.29 28.51
N PRO A 94 -24.39 -15.34 27.93
CA PRO A 94 -23.23 -14.75 28.59
C PRO A 94 -23.67 -13.85 29.76
N LEU A 95 -23.04 -14.03 30.91
CA LEU A 95 -23.26 -13.21 32.11
C LEU A 95 -22.11 -12.22 32.29
N ARG A 96 -22.40 -10.97 32.67
CA ARG A 96 -21.36 -9.95 32.81
C ARG A 96 -20.50 -10.23 34.05
N LEU A 97 -19.19 -10.27 33.89
CA LEU A 97 -18.23 -10.44 34.99
C LEU A 97 -18.01 -9.10 35.69
N LEU A 98 -18.14 -9.10 37.02
CA LEU A 98 -17.91 -7.94 37.88
C LEU A 98 -16.58 -8.04 38.62
N SER A 99 -16.28 -9.21 39.19
CA SER A 99 -15.01 -9.48 39.86
C SER A 99 -14.65 -10.97 39.81
N GLU A 100 -13.38 -11.26 39.97
CA GLU A 100 -12.81 -12.61 39.85
C GLU A 100 -11.81 -12.86 40.98
N THR A 101 -12.00 -13.98 41.67
CA THR A 101 -11.07 -14.50 42.69
C THR A 101 -10.51 -15.85 42.20
N ALA A 102 -9.52 -16.41 42.91
CA ALA A 102 -8.92 -17.69 42.56
C ALA A 102 -9.97 -18.84 42.44
N SER A 103 -11.02 -18.83 43.26
CA SER A 103 -12.03 -19.90 43.32
C SER A 103 -13.43 -19.51 42.82
N THR A 104 -13.77 -18.22 42.83
CA THR A 104 -15.13 -17.72 42.57
C THR A 104 -15.16 -16.53 41.61
N LEU A 105 -16.28 -16.38 40.91
CA LEU A 105 -16.58 -15.31 39.96
C LEU A 105 -17.84 -14.60 40.43
N VAL A 106 -17.86 -13.28 40.46
CA VAL A 106 -19.07 -12.49 40.71
C VAL A 106 -19.60 -12.04 39.37
N VAL A 107 -20.79 -12.53 39.01
CA VAL A 107 -21.45 -12.26 37.72
C VAL A 107 -22.76 -11.51 37.94
N SER A 108 -23.13 -10.66 36.99
CA SER A 108 -24.42 -9.98 36.96
C SER A 108 -25.41 -10.78 36.10
N ASP A 109 -26.55 -11.17 36.67
CA ASP A 109 -27.62 -11.88 35.99
C ASP A 109 -28.79 -10.92 35.67
N GLY A 110 -29.06 -10.73 34.37
CA GLY A 110 -30.23 -9.99 33.88
C GLY A 110 -30.15 -8.46 33.92
N PRO A 111 -31.19 -7.77 33.38
CA PRO A 111 -31.28 -6.30 33.33
C PRO A 111 -31.36 -5.64 34.72
N ASP A 112 -31.80 -6.40 35.73
CA ASP A 112 -31.98 -5.96 37.11
C ASP A 112 -30.66 -5.86 37.90
N GLY A 113 -29.53 -6.25 37.31
CA GLY A 113 -28.20 -6.05 37.88
C GLY A 113 -27.90 -6.90 39.12
N GLN A 114 -28.68 -7.96 39.39
CA GLN A 114 -28.44 -8.81 40.55
C GLN A 114 -27.11 -9.55 40.41
N SER A 115 -26.26 -9.41 41.43
CA SER A 115 -24.94 -10.03 41.47
C SER A 115 -25.03 -11.41 42.10
N ARG A 116 -24.53 -12.43 41.41
CA ARG A 116 -24.44 -13.81 41.89
C ARG A 116 -22.98 -14.25 41.92
N THR A 117 -22.58 -14.93 42.98
CA THR A 117 -21.28 -15.58 43.06
C THR A 117 -21.39 -16.99 42.50
N VAL A 118 -20.52 -17.32 41.54
CA VAL A 118 -20.48 -18.60 40.84
C VAL A 118 -19.08 -19.20 40.98
N PRO A 119 -18.95 -20.46 41.43
CA PRO A 119 -17.64 -21.12 41.50
C PRO A 119 -17.10 -21.42 40.09
N ARG A 120 -15.77 -21.38 39.92
CA ARG A 120 -15.12 -21.55 38.60
C ARG A 120 -15.36 -22.90 37.93
N ASN A 121 -15.70 -23.94 38.68
CA ASN A 121 -16.01 -25.27 38.14
C ASN A 121 -17.33 -25.30 37.36
N GLU A 122 -18.19 -24.28 37.51
CA GLU A 122 -19.43 -24.12 36.75
C GLU A 122 -19.20 -23.42 35.39
N LEU A 123 -17.96 -23.06 35.05
CA LEU A 123 -17.61 -22.51 33.74
C LEU A 123 -17.90 -23.50 32.61
N ALA A 124 -18.35 -22.98 31.46
CA ALA A 124 -18.58 -23.78 30.27
C ALA A 124 -17.29 -24.48 29.84
N ARG A 125 -17.36 -25.80 29.63
CA ARG A 125 -16.22 -26.55 29.11
C ARG A 125 -16.01 -26.24 27.63
N ARG A 126 -14.79 -26.47 27.13
CA ARG A 126 -14.45 -26.19 25.73
C ARG A 126 -15.37 -26.89 24.71
N GLU A 127 -15.88 -28.07 25.07
CA GLU A 127 -16.80 -28.87 24.24
C GLU A 127 -18.20 -28.27 24.11
N GLN A 128 -18.61 -27.45 25.08
CA GLN A 128 -19.93 -26.77 25.11
C GLN A 128 -19.91 -25.42 24.41
N LEU A 129 -18.73 -24.94 23.99
CA LEU A 129 -18.52 -23.61 23.42
C LEU A 129 -18.40 -23.68 21.90
N GLY A 130 -19.09 -22.77 21.22
CA GLY A 130 -18.96 -22.56 19.78
C GLY A 130 -17.58 -22.04 19.38
N LYS A 131 -17.30 -22.04 18.06
CA LYS A 131 -16.04 -21.49 17.52
C LYS A 131 -15.87 -20.03 17.94
N GLY A 132 -14.67 -19.68 18.44
CA GLY A 132 -14.33 -18.32 18.88
C GLY A 132 -14.87 -17.91 20.26
N GLN A 133 -15.79 -18.68 20.86
CA GLN A 133 -16.26 -18.42 22.22
C GLN A 133 -15.20 -18.87 23.24
N ARG A 134 -15.18 -18.24 24.41
CA ARG A 134 -14.37 -18.63 25.56
C ARG A 134 -15.27 -18.73 26.79
N ASP A 135 -14.82 -19.50 27.77
CA ASP A 135 -15.41 -19.55 29.11
C ASP A 135 -15.41 -18.15 29.76
N ILE A 136 -14.34 -17.40 29.56
CA ILE A 136 -14.22 -15.99 29.92
C ILE A 136 -13.87 -15.16 28.67
N GLU A 137 -14.78 -14.29 28.26
CA GLU A 137 -14.59 -13.36 27.17
C GLU A 137 -14.24 -11.97 27.74
N ARG A 138 -12.95 -11.62 27.71
CA ARG A 138 -12.48 -10.30 28.15
C ARG A 138 -12.93 -9.20 27.19
N GLY A 139 -13.50 -8.15 27.74
CA GLY A 139 -13.93 -6.97 26.99
C GLY A 139 -12.77 -6.06 26.62
N ILE A 140 -12.98 -5.19 25.64
CA ILE A 140 -11.97 -4.23 25.16
C ILE A 140 -11.43 -3.35 26.32
N ARG A 141 -12.30 -2.94 27.25
CA ARG A 141 -11.88 -2.11 28.39
C ARG A 141 -10.87 -2.83 29.27
N HIS A 142 -11.14 -4.09 29.62
CA HIS A 142 -10.24 -4.88 30.45
C HIS A 142 -8.91 -5.10 29.72
N LEU A 143 -8.97 -5.53 28.46
CA LEU A 143 -7.79 -5.76 27.62
C LEU A 143 -6.88 -4.54 27.51
N ALA A 144 -7.45 -3.33 27.40
CA ALA A 144 -6.68 -2.09 27.36
C ALA A 144 -5.99 -1.77 28.68
N THR A 145 -6.59 -2.13 29.82
CA THR A 145 -6.02 -1.88 31.15
C THR A 145 -5.04 -2.95 31.62
N THR A 146 -5.19 -4.19 31.15
CA THR A 146 -4.35 -5.33 31.53
C THR A 146 -3.31 -5.67 30.48
N ALA A 147 -3.18 -4.86 29.44
CA ALA A 147 -2.18 -5.08 28.40
C ALA A 147 -0.77 -5.05 28.99
N ASP A 148 0.05 -6.02 28.61
CA ASP A 148 1.45 -6.05 29.01
C ASP A 148 2.24 -5.00 28.21
N TRP A 149 2.65 -3.95 28.91
CA TRP A 149 3.37 -2.81 28.35
C TRP A 149 4.73 -3.16 27.76
N ASN A 150 5.39 -4.24 28.21
CA ASN A 150 6.67 -4.67 27.66
C ASN A 150 6.49 -5.15 26.21
N TRP A 151 5.47 -5.97 25.98
CA TRP A 151 5.13 -6.44 24.64
C TRP A 151 4.60 -5.31 23.76
N ALA A 152 3.81 -4.38 24.32
CA ALA A 152 3.35 -3.19 23.60
C ALA A 152 4.53 -2.28 23.18
N ALA A 153 5.53 -2.11 24.05
CA ALA A 153 6.75 -1.37 23.74
C ALA A 153 7.55 -2.05 22.62
N LEU A 154 7.70 -3.39 22.66
CA LEU A 154 8.33 -4.14 21.57
C LEU A 154 7.55 -3.97 20.26
N ALA A 155 6.23 -4.02 20.29
CA ALA A 155 5.40 -3.77 19.11
C ALA A 155 5.65 -2.38 18.51
N PHE A 156 5.75 -1.35 19.37
CA PHE A 156 6.06 0.01 18.97
C PHE A 156 7.45 0.13 18.34
N VAL A 157 8.48 -0.44 18.99
CA VAL A 157 9.88 -0.39 18.52
C VAL A 157 10.05 -1.11 17.19
N PHE A 158 9.42 -2.27 16.99
CA PHE A 158 9.55 -3.02 15.74
C PHE A 158 8.90 -2.32 14.54
N LEU A 159 7.85 -1.50 14.76
CA LEU A 159 7.26 -0.75 13.67
C LEU A 159 8.14 0.42 13.22
N GLY A 160 8.84 1.10 14.13
CA GLY A 160 9.61 2.32 13.84
C GLY A 160 10.55 2.23 12.63
N PRO A 161 11.49 1.25 12.59
CA PRO A 161 12.45 1.10 11.50
C PRO A 161 11.83 0.98 10.11
N THR A 162 10.58 0.50 10.01
CA THR A 162 9.90 0.35 8.72
C THR A 162 9.82 1.65 7.94
N THR A 163 9.57 2.78 8.62
CA THR A 163 9.48 4.09 7.96
C THR A 163 10.82 4.53 7.37
N PHE A 164 11.92 4.23 8.07
CA PHE A 164 13.28 4.54 7.60
C PHE A 164 13.68 3.67 6.41
N VAL A 165 13.35 2.37 6.46
CA VAL A 165 13.61 1.44 5.35
C VAL A 165 12.80 1.84 4.11
N LEU A 166 11.53 2.23 4.28
CA LEU A 166 10.70 2.71 3.18
C LEU A 166 11.21 4.04 2.60
N ALA A 167 11.73 4.94 3.44
CA ALA A 167 12.35 6.18 2.99
C ALA A 167 13.64 5.93 2.19
N TRP A 168 14.49 5.00 2.65
CA TRP A 168 15.66 4.56 1.87
C TRP A 168 15.19 3.99 0.53
N ARG A 169 14.24 3.06 0.53
CA ARG A 169 13.73 2.42 -0.69
C ARG A 169 13.24 3.45 -1.70
N LEU A 170 12.48 4.43 -1.27
CA LEU A 170 12.01 5.51 -2.15
C LEU A 170 13.17 6.28 -2.77
N GLN A 171 14.20 6.61 -1.99
CA GLN A 171 15.42 7.26 -2.48
C GLN A 171 16.14 6.40 -3.52
N LEU A 172 16.27 5.09 -3.26
CA LEU A 172 16.91 4.14 -4.17
C LEU A 172 16.16 4.05 -5.51
N LEU A 173 14.82 4.04 -5.48
CA LEU A 173 14.01 3.99 -6.70
C LEU A 173 14.10 5.30 -7.49
N LEU A 174 14.06 6.46 -6.83
CA LEU A 174 14.23 7.75 -7.49
C LEU A 174 15.61 7.91 -8.13
N ALA A 175 16.66 7.38 -7.48
CA ALA A 175 18.00 7.37 -8.04
C ALA A 175 18.10 6.60 -9.37
N THR A 176 17.24 5.59 -9.61
CA THR A 176 17.21 4.88 -10.91
C THR A 176 16.72 5.75 -12.07
N GLN A 177 16.00 6.84 -11.78
CA GLN A 177 15.55 7.81 -12.77
C GLN A 177 16.44 9.07 -12.80
N GLU A 178 17.61 9.01 -12.14
CA GLU A 178 18.53 10.14 -11.95
C GLU A 178 17.88 11.30 -11.18
N ILE A 179 16.86 11.02 -10.36
CA ILE A 179 16.23 12.01 -9.49
C ILE A 179 16.93 11.94 -8.13
N ALA A 180 17.79 12.91 -7.86
CA ALA A 180 18.56 12.96 -6.62
C ALA A 180 17.75 13.61 -5.50
N ILE A 181 17.49 12.87 -4.43
CA ILE A 181 16.94 13.40 -3.19
C ILE A 181 17.82 13.02 -2.01
N SER A 182 17.88 13.89 -1.00
CA SER A 182 18.56 13.56 0.25
C SER A 182 17.76 12.50 1.03
N PHE A 183 18.45 11.70 1.85
CA PHE A 183 17.76 10.73 2.71
C PHE A 183 16.80 11.44 3.68
N ARG A 184 17.18 12.63 4.18
CA ARG A 184 16.33 13.47 5.03
C ARG A 184 15.03 13.84 4.33
N ASP A 185 15.08 14.31 3.09
CA ASP A 185 13.88 14.69 2.35
C ASP A 185 13.02 13.47 2.03
N SER A 186 13.62 12.33 1.68
CA SER A 186 12.90 11.07 1.49
C SER A 186 12.19 10.62 2.77
N LEU A 187 12.85 10.79 3.92
CA LEU A 187 12.32 10.45 5.23
C LEU A 187 11.15 11.35 5.61
N LEU A 188 11.31 12.67 5.49
CA LEU A 188 10.24 13.64 5.71
C LEU A 188 9.04 13.37 4.78
N LEU A 189 9.30 13.07 3.51
CA LEU A 189 8.28 12.74 2.52
C LEU A 189 7.55 11.43 2.87
N THR A 190 8.26 10.46 3.44
CA THR A 190 7.69 9.18 3.88
C THR A 190 6.85 9.34 5.14
N PHE A 191 7.32 10.09 6.14
CA PHE A 191 6.52 10.42 7.33
C PHE A 191 5.25 11.20 6.96
N ALA A 192 5.37 12.24 6.14
CA ALA A 192 4.22 13.01 5.66
C ALA A 192 3.25 12.13 4.88
N GLY A 193 3.75 11.30 3.96
CA GLY A 193 2.93 10.36 3.21
C GLY A 193 2.19 9.38 4.12
N ASN A 194 2.86 8.83 5.14
CA ASN A 194 2.24 7.94 6.12
C ASN A 194 1.14 8.69 6.89
N PHE A 195 1.39 9.90 7.37
CA PHE A 195 0.39 10.72 8.04
C PHE A 195 -0.84 10.98 7.16
N PHE A 196 -0.63 11.39 5.91
CA PHE A 196 -1.72 11.69 4.97
C PHE A 196 -2.51 10.44 4.55
N ASN A 197 -1.94 9.23 4.65
CA ASN A 197 -2.68 7.97 4.50
C ASN A 197 -3.65 7.70 5.67
N PHE A 198 -3.38 8.27 6.86
CA PHE A 198 -4.30 8.20 8.01
C PHE A 198 -5.27 9.39 8.04
N ALA A 199 -4.82 10.58 7.67
CA ALA A 199 -5.61 11.81 7.75
C ALA A 199 -6.64 11.97 6.63
N MET A 200 -6.40 11.40 5.44
CA MET A 200 -7.33 11.51 4.30
C MET A 200 -8.25 10.30 4.16
N PRO A 201 -9.49 10.49 3.68
CA PRO A 201 -10.40 9.37 3.37
C PRO A 201 -9.88 8.59 2.15
N GLY A 202 -9.06 7.57 2.41
CA GLY A 202 -8.54 6.64 1.40
C GLY A 202 -7.09 6.23 1.64
N THR A 203 -6.66 5.12 1.03
CA THR A 203 -5.31 4.55 1.19
C THR A 203 -4.22 5.22 0.34
N THR A 204 -4.62 6.16 -0.53
CA THR A 204 -3.78 6.75 -1.59
C THR A 204 -3.38 8.21 -1.31
N GLY A 205 -3.91 8.81 -0.25
CA GLY A 205 -3.68 10.23 0.05
C GLY A 205 -2.20 10.56 0.22
N GLY A 206 -1.46 9.69 0.91
CA GLY A 206 -0.03 9.81 1.08
C GLY A 206 0.74 9.72 -0.23
N ASP A 207 0.37 8.83 -1.14
CA ASP A 207 1.07 8.69 -2.43
C ASP A 207 0.87 9.91 -3.31
N ILE A 208 -0.33 10.49 -3.29
CA ILE A 208 -0.63 11.74 -3.99
C ILE A 208 0.27 12.86 -3.45
N TYR A 209 0.41 12.94 -2.12
CA TYR A 209 1.32 13.90 -1.49
C TYR A 209 2.78 13.69 -1.95
N LYS A 210 3.27 12.44 -1.92
CA LYS A 210 4.63 12.10 -2.39
C LYS A 210 4.83 12.49 -3.85
N ALA A 211 3.92 12.07 -4.71
CA ALA A 211 3.95 12.32 -6.15
C ALA A 211 3.92 13.82 -6.47
N TYR A 212 3.09 14.59 -5.77
CA TYR A 212 3.00 16.05 -5.92
C TYR A 212 4.32 16.73 -5.56
N HIS A 213 4.92 16.39 -4.41
CA HIS A 213 6.18 16.99 -3.99
C HIS A 213 7.35 16.58 -4.89
N ILE A 214 7.44 15.31 -5.29
CA ILE A 214 8.46 14.83 -6.23
C ILE A 214 8.35 15.56 -7.58
N ALA A 215 7.14 15.74 -8.11
CA ALA A 215 6.91 16.46 -9.37
C ALA A 215 7.26 17.95 -9.29
N ARG A 216 7.33 18.54 -8.08
CA ARG A 216 7.77 19.93 -7.89
C ARG A 216 9.27 20.09 -7.78
N ILE A 217 9.99 19.03 -7.39
CA ILE A 217 11.43 19.10 -7.19
C ILE A 217 12.23 18.65 -8.41
N THR A 218 11.63 18.00 -9.40
CA THR A 218 12.33 17.55 -10.62
C THR A 218 11.65 17.98 -11.91
N HIS A 219 12.45 18.12 -12.96
CA HIS A 219 11.98 18.30 -14.34
C HIS A 219 11.36 17.02 -14.92
N LYS A 220 11.76 15.84 -14.42
CA LYS A 220 11.24 14.52 -14.82
C LYS A 220 9.96 14.15 -14.05
N ARG A 221 8.92 14.99 -14.18
CA ARG A 221 7.68 14.86 -13.40
C ARG A 221 6.98 13.52 -13.60
N THR A 222 6.92 13.03 -14.83
CA THR A 222 6.18 11.78 -15.17
C THR A 222 6.90 10.58 -14.57
N GLU A 223 8.22 10.57 -14.66
CA GLU A 223 9.12 9.54 -14.17
C GLU A 223 9.07 9.51 -12.64
N GLY A 224 9.13 10.67 -11.97
CA GLY A 224 9.00 10.78 -10.52
C GLY A 224 7.64 10.30 -9.98
N ILE A 225 6.53 10.67 -10.65
CA ILE A 225 5.19 10.15 -10.30
C ILE A 225 5.13 8.63 -10.52
N THR A 226 5.72 8.14 -11.62
CA THR A 226 5.77 6.70 -11.92
C THR A 226 6.55 5.94 -10.86
N VAL A 227 7.66 6.48 -10.35
CA VAL A 227 8.41 5.88 -9.24
C VAL A 227 7.54 5.69 -8.00
N VAL A 228 6.69 6.67 -7.64
CA VAL A 228 5.76 6.53 -6.52
C VAL A 228 4.75 5.41 -6.75
N LEU A 229 4.27 5.23 -7.99
CA LEU A 229 3.41 4.11 -8.35
C LEU A 229 4.15 2.77 -8.27
N LEU A 230 5.39 2.71 -8.77
CA LEU A 230 6.23 1.52 -8.69
C LEU A 230 6.55 1.15 -7.24
N ASP A 231 6.74 2.13 -6.35
CA ASP A 231 6.93 1.92 -4.92
C ASP A 231 5.74 1.14 -4.30
N ARG A 232 4.51 1.43 -4.74
CA ARG A 232 3.30 0.68 -4.36
C ARG A 232 3.25 -0.71 -4.97
N VAL A 233 3.61 -0.86 -6.24
CA VAL A 233 3.65 -2.16 -6.92
C VAL A 233 4.66 -3.09 -6.23
N ILE A 234 5.85 -2.59 -5.89
CA ILE A 234 6.88 -3.36 -5.17
C ILE A 234 6.35 -3.82 -3.81
N GLY A 235 5.67 -2.95 -3.07
CA GLY A 235 4.96 -3.31 -1.84
C GLY A 235 3.98 -4.48 -2.05
N LEU A 236 3.12 -4.38 -3.06
CA LEU A 236 2.13 -5.42 -3.37
C LEU A 236 2.80 -6.75 -3.76
N VAL A 237 3.84 -6.69 -4.60
CA VAL A 237 4.62 -7.87 -5.02
C VAL A 237 5.24 -8.56 -3.82
N SER A 238 5.85 -7.80 -2.91
CA SER A 238 6.44 -8.35 -1.68
C SER A 238 5.40 -9.02 -0.79
N PHE A 239 4.20 -8.45 -0.65
CA PHE A 239 3.11 -9.11 0.07
C PHE A 239 2.66 -10.41 -0.63
N LEU A 240 2.50 -10.42 -1.95
CA LEU A 240 2.15 -11.63 -2.71
C LEU A 240 3.20 -12.74 -2.54
N LEU A 241 4.49 -12.40 -2.59
CA LEU A 241 5.58 -13.36 -2.36
C LEU A 241 5.55 -13.94 -0.95
N LEU A 242 5.35 -13.10 0.07
CA LEU A 242 5.19 -13.56 1.45
C LEU A 242 3.95 -14.44 1.60
N ALA A 243 2.86 -14.12 0.89
CA ALA A 243 1.62 -14.88 0.93
C ALA A 243 1.83 -16.28 0.35
N ALA A 244 2.44 -16.35 -0.83
CA ALA A 244 2.78 -17.60 -1.47
C ALA A 244 3.73 -18.44 -0.61
N GLY A 245 4.76 -17.84 -0.03
CA GLY A 245 5.68 -18.53 0.90
C GLY A 245 4.94 -19.11 2.11
N THR A 246 4.04 -18.34 2.72
CA THR A 246 3.23 -18.79 3.86
C THR A 246 2.28 -19.92 3.47
N ILE A 247 1.63 -19.82 2.32
CA ILE A 247 0.70 -20.85 1.82
C ILE A 247 1.44 -22.14 1.48
N LEU A 248 2.61 -22.06 0.84
CA LEU A 248 3.44 -23.23 0.54
C LEU A 248 3.90 -23.93 1.82
N ALA A 249 4.30 -23.17 2.84
CA ALA A 249 4.74 -23.72 4.12
C ALA A 249 3.62 -24.44 4.89
N PHE A 250 2.35 -24.03 4.70
CA PHE A 250 1.22 -24.52 5.51
C PHE A 250 0.06 -25.09 4.67
N TRP A 251 0.31 -25.52 3.43
CA TRP A 251 -0.70 -26.04 2.50
C TRP A 251 -1.55 -27.19 3.08
N ARG A 252 -1.03 -27.91 4.07
CA ARG A 252 -1.67 -29.08 4.70
C ARG A 252 -2.65 -28.76 5.83
N THR A 253 -2.87 -27.49 6.19
CA THR A 253 -3.81 -27.12 7.25
C THR A 253 -5.18 -26.74 6.67
N ASP A 254 -6.26 -27.27 7.26
CA ASP A 254 -7.63 -27.09 6.75
C ASP A 254 -8.09 -25.61 6.74
N LEU A 255 -7.61 -24.80 7.70
CA LEU A 255 -7.83 -23.35 7.77
C LEU A 255 -7.28 -22.60 6.54
N ILE A 256 -6.22 -23.12 5.92
CA ILE A 256 -5.52 -22.51 4.79
C ILE A 256 -6.06 -23.03 3.46
N GLY A 257 -6.71 -24.20 3.45
CA GLY A 257 -7.19 -24.83 2.23
C GLY A 257 -8.11 -23.94 1.38
N PHE A 258 -9.00 -23.14 1.99
CA PHE A 258 -9.92 -22.26 1.24
C PHE A 258 -9.26 -20.94 0.80
N TYR A 259 -8.73 -20.15 1.75
CA TYR A 259 -8.12 -18.85 1.44
C TYR A 259 -6.80 -18.99 0.67
N GLY A 260 -6.01 -20.03 0.96
CA GLY A 260 -4.75 -20.31 0.30
C GLY A 260 -4.90 -20.60 -1.20
N ARG A 261 -6.02 -21.22 -1.62
CA ARG A 261 -6.33 -21.40 -3.05
C ARG A 261 -6.56 -20.07 -3.76
N TRP A 262 -7.39 -19.20 -3.21
CA TRP A 262 -7.67 -17.88 -3.78
C TRP A 262 -6.43 -16.99 -3.85
N VAL A 263 -5.65 -16.95 -2.77
CA VAL A 263 -4.40 -16.19 -2.72
C VAL A 263 -3.35 -16.82 -3.65
N GLY A 264 -3.34 -18.14 -3.80
CA GLY A 264 -2.54 -18.85 -4.79
C GLY A 264 -2.90 -18.46 -6.22
N TYR A 265 -4.20 -18.45 -6.57
CA TYR A 265 -4.68 -18.00 -7.89
C TYR A 265 -4.35 -16.54 -8.14
N LEU A 266 -4.53 -15.66 -7.15
CA LEU A 266 -4.19 -14.24 -7.25
C LEU A 266 -2.68 -14.06 -7.51
N THR A 267 -1.85 -14.77 -6.74
CA THR A 267 -0.40 -14.72 -6.89
C THR A 267 0.04 -15.24 -8.25
N LEU A 268 -0.46 -16.39 -8.67
CA LEU A 268 -0.17 -16.98 -9.98
C LEU A 268 -0.62 -16.05 -11.11
N SER A 269 -1.85 -15.53 -11.05
CA SER A 269 -2.39 -14.58 -12.03
C SER A 269 -1.55 -13.31 -12.11
N PHE A 270 -1.08 -12.78 -10.97
CA PHE A 270 -0.23 -11.59 -10.93
C PHE A 270 1.12 -11.85 -11.60
N PHE A 271 1.80 -12.97 -11.26
CA PHE A 271 3.08 -13.31 -11.88
C PHE A 271 2.96 -13.66 -13.36
N LEU A 272 1.87 -14.31 -13.78
CA LEU A 272 1.56 -14.54 -15.19
C LEU A 272 1.33 -13.21 -15.92
N ALA A 273 0.52 -12.30 -15.36
CA ALA A 273 0.28 -10.99 -15.94
C ALA A 273 1.58 -10.17 -16.04
N ALA A 274 2.41 -10.17 -15.00
CA ALA A 274 3.72 -9.53 -15.03
C ALA A 274 4.64 -10.17 -16.09
N GLY A 275 4.70 -11.49 -16.15
CA GLY A 275 5.48 -12.23 -17.16
C GLY A 275 5.05 -11.91 -18.58
N LEU A 276 3.74 -11.84 -18.84
CA LEU A 276 3.17 -11.43 -20.12
C LEU A 276 3.48 -9.97 -20.44
N PHE A 277 3.31 -9.07 -19.47
CA PHE A 277 3.58 -7.64 -19.60
C PHE A 277 5.06 -7.35 -19.93
N PHE A 278 6.00 -8.06 -19.30
CA PHE A 278 7.43 -7.92 -19.54
C PHE A 278 7.96 -8.80 -20.70
N SER A 279 7.13 -9.64 -21.31
CA SER A 279 7.54 -10.51 -22.42
C SER A 279 7.68 -9.72 -23.73
N ARG A 280 8.90 -9.69 -24.28
CA ARG A 280 9.18 -9.06 -25.59
C ARG A 280 8.32 -9.64 -26.71
N ARG A 281 8.07 -10.96 -26.68
CA ARG A 281 7.26 -11.64 -27.71
C ARG A 281 5.81 -11.17 -27.71
N VAL A 282 5.21 -11.04 -26.52
CA VAL A 282 3.82 -10.58 -26.37
C VAL A 282 3.70 -9.13 -26.82
N ARG A 283 4.63 -8.25 -26.41
CA ARG A 283 4.66 -6.84 -26.84
C ARG A 283 4.78 -6.65 -28.35
N GLN A 284 5.61 -7.47 -29.00
CA GLN A 284 5.75 -7.48 -30.46
C GLN A 284 4.46 -7.97 -31.14
N TRP A 285 3.84 -9.01 -30.60
CA TRP A 285 2.64 -9.61 -31.17
C TRP A 285 1.44 -8.66 -31.12
N ILE A 286 1.25 -7.95 -30.01
CA ILE A 286 0.16 -6.96 -29.86
C ILE A 286 0.49 -5.58 -30.46
N ARG A 287 1.68 -5.42 -31.06
CA ARG A 287 2.19 -4.13 -31.56
C ARG A 287 2.02 -3.00 -30.54
N TYR A 288 2.46 -3.23 -29.31
CA TYR A 288 2.22 -2.35 -28.17
C TYR A 288 2.57 -0.88 -28.45
N ASP A 289 3.71 -0.63 -29.09
CA ASP A 289 4.16 0.72 -29.47
C ASP A 289 3.20 1.44 -30.43
N ALA A 290 2.58 0.70 -31.35
CA ALA A 290 1.61 1.24 -32.31
C ALA A 290 0.22 1.44 -31.68
N LEU A 291 -0.09 0.72 -30.60
CA LEU A 291 -1.32 0.91 -29.84
C LEU A 291 -1.21 2.13 -28.92
N LEU A 292 -0.06 2.32 -28.29
CA LEU A 292 0.21 3.48 -27.43
C LEU A 292 0.16 4.80 -28.19
N THR A 293 0.71 4.87 -29.40
CA THR A 293 0.68 6.09 -30.24
C THR A 293 -0.73 6.47 -30.72
N ARG A 294 -1.69 5.53 -30.69
CA ARG A 294 -3.10 5.79 -31.02
C ARG A 294 -3.92 6.33 -29.85
N LEU A 295 -3.37 6.32 -28.63
CA LEU A 295 -4.06 6.81 -27.45
C LEU A 295 -3.77 8.30 -27.21
N PRO A 296 -4.76 9.09 -26.74
CA PRO A 296 -4.61 10.53 -26.52
C PRO A 296 -3.60 10.91 -25.41
N LEU A 297 -3.02 9.92 -24.71
CA LEU A 297 -2.00 10.06 -23.66
C LEU A 297 -0.77 9.17 -23.94
N GLY A 298 -0.57 8.77 -25.20
CA GLY A 298 0.44 7.79 -25.62
C GLY A 298 1.84 8.08 -25.11
N ASP A 299 2.30 9.34 -25.20
CA ASP A 299 3.65 9.71 -24.75
C ASP A 299 3.84 9.59 -23.23
N LYS A 300 2.80 9.89 -22.44
CA LYS A 300 2.84 9.74 -20.98
C LYS A 300 2.81 8.27 -20.59
N LEU A 301 1.97 7.47 -21.25
CA LEU A 301 1.90 6.03 -21.03
C LEU A 301 3.21 5.34 -21.43
N LYS A 302 3.83 5.80 -22.52
CA LYS A 302 5.15 5.33 -22.95
C LYS A 302 6.23 5.66 -21.92
N ARG A 303 6.26 6.87 -21.36
CA ARG A 303 7.20 7.22 -20.27
C ARG A 303 6.97 6.39 -19.01
N ILE A 304 5.72 6.15 -18.63
CA ILE A 304 5.38 5.25 -17.51
C ILE A 304 5.93 3.84 -17.76
N ASP A 305 5.72 3.33 -18.96
CA ASP A 305 6.20 2.02 -19.39
C ASP A 305 7.73 1.95 -19.43
N ASP A 306 8.40 2.94 -20.01
CA ASP A 306 9.86 3.05 -20.08
C ASP A 306 10.47 3.13 -18.68
N THR A 307 9.89 3.91 -17.75
CA THR A 307 10.31 3.97 -16.34
C THR A 307 10.10 2.61 -15.65
N ALA A 308 8.96 1.94 -15.85
CA ALA A 308 8.74 0.59 -15.31
C ALA A 308 9.73 -0.43 -15.88
N PHE A 309 10.07 -0.32 -17.17
CA PHE A 309 11.02 -1.20 -17.84
C PHE A 309 12.46 -0.90 -17.43
N SER A 310 12.80 0.35 -17.11
CA SER A 310 14.12 0.76 -16.64
C SER A 310 14.55 0.03 -15.35
N LEU A 311 13.57 -0.34 -14.51
CA LEU A 311 13.81 -1.14 -13.31
C LEU A 311 14.45 -2.50 -13.61
N ARG A 312 14.19 -3.06 -14.81
CA ARG A 312 14.81 -4.31 -15.29
C ARG A 312 16.30 -4.14 -15.60
N PHE A 313 16.73 -2.95 -16.00
CA PHE A 313 18.14 -2.63 -16.24
C PHE A 313 18.89 -2.37 -14.94
N HIS A 314 18.20 -1.84 -13.91
CA HIS A 314 18.72 -1.66 -12.56
C HIS A 314 18.37 -2.84 -11.63
N ARG A 315 18.73 -4.07 -12.02
CA ARG A 315 18.37 -5.31 -11.29
C ARG A 315 18.80 -5.29 -9.83
N GLY A 316 19.97 -4.70 -9.53
CA GLY A 316 20.46 -4.56 -8.15
C GLY A 316 19.53 -3.69 -7.30
N SER A 317 19.15 -2.52 -7.80
CA SER A 317 18.23 -1.61 -7.09
C SER A 317 16.83 -2.21 -6.95
N ALA A 318 16.32 -2.89 -7.98
CA ALA A 318 15.03 -3.58 -7.93
C ALA A 318 15.03 -4.73 -6.90
N PHE A 319 16.08 -5.56 -6.90
CA PHE A 319 16.25 -6.64 -5.95
C PHE A 319 16.40 -6.12 -4.51
N LEU A 320 17.25 -5.11 -4.30
CA LEU A 320 17.43 -4.50 -2.98
C LEU A 320 16.13 -3.84 -2.49
N SER A 321 15.37 -3.19 -3.37
CA SER A 321 14.04 -2.66 -3.05
C SER A 321 13.08 -3.77 -2.62
N LEU A 322 13.09 -4.93 -3.31
CA LEU A 322 12.25 -6.06 -2.95
C LEU A 322 12.62 -6.65 -1.59
N ILE A 323 13.91 -6.90 -1.34
CA ILE A 323 14.40 -7.49 -0.08
C ILE A 323 14.14 -6.55 1.10
N THR A 324 14.45 -5.26 0.97
CA THR A 324 14.15 -4.26 2.01
C THR A 324 12.65 -4.13 2.31
N THR A 325 11.81 -4.29 1.28
CA THR A 325 10.35 -4.32 1.46
C THR A 325 9.89 -5.57 2.20
N MET A 326 10.42 -6.75 1.83
CA MET A 326 10.10 -8.00 2.54
C MET A 326 10.53 -7.91 4.02
N ALA A 327 11.73 -7.39 4.30
CA ALA A 327 12.19 -7.15 5.67
C ALA A 327 11.25 -6.19 6.43
N SER A 328 10.79 -5.12 5.78
CA SER A 328 9.82 -4.19 6.37
C SER A 328 8.48 -4.86 6.69
N HIS A 329 7.99 -5.75 5.82
CA HIS A 329 6.79 -6.53 6.10
C HIS A 329 6.97 -7.49 7.27
N PHE A 330 8.14 -8.13 7.41
CA PHE A 330 8.43 -8.95 8.59
C PHE A 330 8.41 -8.13 9.88
N LEU A 331 8.96 -6.91 9.87
CA LEU A 331 8.89 -6.00 11.01
C LEU A 331 7.45 -5.60 11.36
N ILE A 332 6.61 -5.35 10.35
CA ILE A 332 5.17 -5.09 10.53
C ILE A 332 4.48 -6.30 11.18
N VAL A 333 4.73 -7.50 10.68
CA VAL A 333 4.15 -8.73 11.22
C VAL A 333 4.64 -9.01 12.64
N ALA A 334 5.92 -8.78 12.92
CA ALA A 334 6.47 -8.88 14.27
C ALA A 334 5.81 -7.88 15.24
N SER A 335 5.59 -6.64 14.80
CA SER A 335 4.84 -5.63 15.57
C SER A 335 3.41 -6.09 15.89
N MET A 336 2.70 -6.65 14.91
CA MET A 336 1.37 -7.26 15.12
C MET A 336 1.44 -8.44 16.09
N TYR A 337 2.43 -9.32 15.97
CA TYR A 337 2.62 -10.45 16.87
C TYR A 337 2.84 -9.99 18.32
N PHE A 338 3.70 -8.99 18.55
CA PHE A 338 3.91 -8.43 19.89
C PHE A 338 2.67 -7.73 20.43
N THR A 339 1.88 -7.07 19.57
CA THR A 339 0.57 -6.51 19.95
C THR A 339 -0.40 -7.64 20.36
N ALA A 340 -0.36 -8.80 19.69
CA ALA A 340 -1.19 -9.94 20.08
C ALA A 340 -0.78 -10.48 21.46
N ARG A 341 0.54 -10.56 21.71
CA ARG A 341 1.11 -10.96 23.00
C ARG A 341 0.77 -9.98 24.12
N SER A 342 0.77 -8.67 23.86
CA SER A 342 0.40 -7.67 24.87
C SER A 342 -1.05 -7.81 25.31
N LEU A 343 -1.93 -8.29 24.44
CA LEU A 343 -3.37 -8.46 24.71
C LEU A 343 -3.74 -9.83 25.29
N GLY A 344 -2.73 -10.60 25.71
CA GLY A 344 -2.92 -11.91 26.29
C GLY A 344 -3.48 -12.95 25.32
N ILE A 345 -3.22 -12.81 24.03
CA ILE A 345 -3.44 -13.87 23.05
C ILE A 345 -2.29 -14.87 23.24
N TYR A 346 -2.45 -15.78 24.20
CA TYR A 346 -1.45 -16.78 24.59
C TYR A 346 -1.66 -18.12 23.87
N HIS A 347 -0.64 -18.98 23.99
CA HIS A 347 -0.73 -20.38 23.62
C HIS A 347 -1.87 -21.06 24.39
N SER A 348 -2.71 -21.81 23.68
CA SER A 348 -3.48 -22.88 24.33
C SER A 348 -2.59 -24.12 24.41
N THR A 349 -2.95 -25.10 25.25
CA THR A 349 -2.26 -26.41 25.33
C THR A 349 -2.11 -27.13 23.98
N LEU A 350 -2.84 -26.70 22.94
CA LEU A 350 -2.80 -27.24 21.58
C LEU A 350 -1.91 -26.44 20.59
N HIS A 351 -1.32 -25.31 21.00
CA HIS A 351 -0.78 -24.31 20.07
C HIS A 351 0.55 -23.69 20.53
N THR A 352 1.64 -23.91 19.81
CA THR A 352 2.97 -23.32 20.10
C THR A 352 3.07 -21.83 19.71
N ASP A 353 3.97 -21.08 20.34
CA ASP A 353 4.29 -19.67 20.00
C ASP A 353 4.62 -19.44 18.52
N THR A 354 5.32 -20.40 17.90
CA THR A 354 5.58 -20.37 16.46
C THR A 354 4.29 -20.41 15.65
N HIS A 355 3.30 -21.23 16.02
CA HIS A 355 2.03 -21.33 15.32
C HIS A 355 1.22 -20.02 15.41
N LEU A 356 1.29 -19.28 16.53
CA LEU A 356 0.67 -17.96 16.64
C LEU A 356 1.30 -16.97 15.67
N PHE A 357 2.64 -16.92 15.61
CA PHE A 357 3.33 -16.04 14.66
C PHE A 357 2.92 -16.33 13.22
N TRP A 358 2.82 -17.61 12.84
CA TRP A 358 2.36 -18.01 11.52
C TRP A 358 0.89 -17.63 11.24
N ALA A 359 0.01 -17.75 12.23
CA ALA A 359 -1.37 -17.30 12.11
C ALA A 359 -1.46 -15.78 11.90
N VAL A 360 -0.67 -15.01 12.65
CA VAL A 360 -0.57 -13.54 12.48
C VAL A 360 0.03 -13.18 11.13
N LEU A 361 1.08 -13.89 10.67
CA LEU A 361 1.68 -13.69 9.35
C LEU A 361 0.65 -13.91 8.24
N LEU A 362 -0.08 -15.02 8.28
CA LEU A 362 -1.12 -15.33 7.31
C LEU A 362 -2.22 -14.25 7.31
N ALA A 363 -2.72 -13.89 8.51
CA ALA A 363 -3.75 -12.88 8.66
C ALA A 363 -3.30 -11.51 8.14
N ALA A 364 -2.08 -11.10 8.48
CA ALA A 364 -1.49 -9.84 8.05
C ALA A 364 -1.33 -9.80 6.52
N VAL A 365 -0.72 -10.82 5.93
CA VAL A 365 -0.44 -10.82 4.49
C VAL A 365 -1.73 -10.85 3.66
N VAL A 366 -2.68 -11.72 4.00
CA VAL A 366 -3.97 -11.78 3.29
C VAL A 366 -4.79 -10.52 3.55
N GLY A 367 -4.79 -10.03 4.79
CA GLY A 367 -5.49 -8.82 5.20
C GLY A 367 -4.98 -7.57 4.49
N PHE A 368 -3.66 -7.39 4.40
CA PHE A 368 -3.06 -6.25 3.68
C PHE A 368 -3.25 -6.33 2.17
N LEU A 369 -3.23 -7.53 1.57
CA LEU A 369 -3.54 -7.71 0.15
C LEU A 369 -4.98 -7.28 -0.17
N LEU A 370 -5.95 -7.68 0.66
CA LEU A 370 -7.34 -7.25 0.51
C LEU A 370 -7.51 -5.75 0.79
N ALA A 371 -6.86 -5.23 1.84
CA ALA A 371 -6.87 -3.82 2.18
C ALA A 371 -6.17 -2.90 1.16
N ALA A 372 -5.28 -3.45 0.31
CA ALA A 372 -4.65 -2.71 -0.77
C ALA A 372 -5.64 -2.30 -1.86
N VAL A 373 -6.75 -3.04 -2.01
CA VAL A 373 -7.80 -2.66 -2.94
C VAL A 373 -8.56 -1.48 -2.35
N PRO A 374 -8.68 -0.33 -3.05
CA PRO A 374 -9.25 0.91 -2.51
C PRO A 374 -10.79 0.87 -2.43
N ILE A 375 -11.36 -0.26 -1.98
CA ILE A 375 -12.78 -0.50 -1.77
C ILE A 375 -13.22 0.06 -0.41
N SER A 376 -12.39 -0.08 0.63
CA SER A 376 -12.65 0.48 1.96
C SER A 376 -11.66 1.59 2.33
N ILE A 377 -12.05 2.40 3.31
CA ILE A 377 -11.19 3.45 3.85
C ILE A 377 -10.13 2.77 4.71
N GLN A 378 -8.86 2.88 4.30
CA GLN A 378 -7.72 2.30 5.03
C GLN A 378 -7.81 0.79 5.31
N GLY A 379 -8.56 0.03 4.50
CA GLY A 379 -8.75 -1.39 4.77
C GLY A 379 -9.63 -1.69 5.98
N PHE A 380 -10.32 -0.71 6.57
CA PHE A 380 -11.25 -0.95 7.67
C PHE A 380 -12.31 -1.98 7.26
N GLY A 381 -12.58 -2.92 8.15
CA GLY A 381 -13.47 -4.04 7.95
C GLY A 381 -12.83 -5.22 7.23
N LEU A 382 -12.02 -4.98 6.19
CA LEU A 382 -11.37 -6.05 5.41
C LEU A 382 -10.26 -6.73 6.22
N LEU A 383 -9.39 -5.92 6.85
CA LEU A 383 -8.33 -6.44 7.70
C LEU A 383 -8.92 -7.24 8.87
N GLU A 384 -9.92 -6.66 9.55
CA GLU A 384 -10.61 -7.28 10.69
C GLU A 384 -11.31 -8.58 10.30
N ALA A 385 -11.96 -8.63 9.13
CA ALA A 385 -12.63 -9.84 8.67
C ALA A 385 -11.65 -11.00 8.46
N VAL A 386 -10.48 -10.74 7.89
CA VAL A 386 -9.42 -11.76 7.73
C VAL A 386 -8.86 -12.16 9.09
N PHE A 387 -8.56 -11.21 9.96
CA PHE A 387 -8.07 -11.49 11.31
C PHE A 387 -9.10 -12.28 12.14
N TYR A 388 -10.39 -11.97 12.01
CA TYR A 388 -11.46 -12.74 12.63
C TYR A 388 -11.44 -14.19 12.13
N LYS A 389 -11.38 -14.38 10.81
CA LYS A 389 -11.36 -15.73 10.21
C LYS A 389 -10.12 -16.55 10.56
N VAL A 390 -8.97 -15.93 10.74
CA VAL A 390 -7.74 -16.66 11.07
C VAL A 390 -7.59 -16.86 12.58
N LEU A 391 -7.82 -15.82 13.39
CA LEU A 391 -7.57 -15.86 14.83
C LEU A 391 -8.79 -16.31 15.64
N VAL A 392 -10.00 -15.89 15.28
CA VAL A 392 -11.22 -16.24 16.05
C VAL A 392 -11.74 -17.61 15.64
N ASP A 393 -11.99 -17.84 14.35
CA ASP A 393 -12.42 -19.16 13.87
C ASP A 393 -11.31 -20.22 14.03
N GLY A 394 -10.04 -19.78 13.99
CA GLY A 394 -8.89 -20.61 14.28
C GLY A 394 -8.66 -20.88 15.78
N GLY A 395 -9.47 -20.30 16.67
CA GLY A 395 -9.44 -20.58 18.11
C GLY A 395 -8.28 -19.94 18.89
N TRP A 396 -7.59 -18.95 18.31
CA TRP A 396 -6.51 -18.20 18.94
C TRP A 396 -7.03 -17.11 19.87
N ALA A 397 -8.00 -16.32 19.40
CA ALA A 397 -8.45 -15.10 20.07
C ALA A 397 -9.98 -15.03 20.15
N THR A 398 -10.50 -14.24 21.09
CA THR A 398 -11.90 -13.81 21.05
C THR A 398 -12.09 -12.67 20.03
N GLY A 399 -13.35 -12.36 19.67
CA GLY A 399 -13.66 -11.19 18.82
C GLY A 399 -13.09 -9.88 19.38
N SER A 400 -13.22 -9.67 20.69
CA SER A 400 -12.69 -8.49 21.40
C SER A 400 -11.17 -8.40 21.37
N GLN A 401 -10.46 -9.52 21.58
CA GLN A 401 -8.99 -9.58 21.48
C GLN A 401 -8.50 -9.29 20.05
N MET A 402 -9.17 -9.85 19.04
CA MET A 402 -8.84 -9.61 17.64
C MET A 402 -9.04 -8.14 17.24
N LEU A 403 -10.14 -7.51 17.68
CA LEU A 403 -10.34 -6.09 17.44
C LEU A 403 -9.35 -5.22 18.20
N ALA A 404 -9.08 -5.52 19.47
CA ALA A 404 -8.07 -4.82 20.24
C ALA A 404 -6.68 -4.91 19.56
N LEU A 405 -6.35 -6.05 18.98
CA LEU A 405 -5.11 -6.26 18.22
C LEU A 405 -5.04 -5.37 16.98
N THR A 406 -6.05 -5.43 16.13
CA THR A 406 -6.08 -4.68 14.86
C THR A 406 -6.15 -3.16 15.09
N LEU A 407 -6.94 -2.71 16.07
CA LEU A 407 -7.02 -1.30 16.47
C LEU A 407 -5.74 -0.83 17.17
N GLY A 408 -5.19 -1.63 18.08
CA GLY A 408 -3.93 -1.34 18.77
C GLY A 408 -2.77 -1.17 17.80
N PHE A 409 -2.68 -2.07 16.81
CA PHE A 409 -1.71 -1.94 15.74
C PHE A 409 -1.90 -0.64 14.92
N ARG A 410 -3.14 -0.27 14.57
CA ARG A 410 -3.41 1.02 13.91
C ARG A 410 -3.00 2.22 14.77
N LEU A 411 -3.24 2.19 16.08
CA LEU A 411 -2.81 3.26 16.99
C LEU A 411 -1.28 3.42 16.98
N ILE A 412 -0.54 2.31 16.97
CA ILE A 412 0.92 2.30 16.84
C ILE A 412 1.34 2.91 15.49
N GLN A 413 0.67 2.58 14.38
CA GLN A 413 0.93 3.19 13.08
C GLN A 413 0.66 4.69 13.06
N ILE A 414 -0.46 5.13 13.66
CA ILE A 414 -0.80 6.55 13.77
C ILE A 414 0.28 7.28 14.56
N ALA A 415 0.69 6.75 15.71
CA ALA A 415 1.73 7.33 16.55
C ALA A 415 3.05 7.53 15.78
N TRP A 416 3.50 6.51 15.02
CA TRP A 416 4.67 6.62 14.15
C TRP A 416 4.48 7.56 12.96
N SER A 417 3.24 7.85 12.56
CA SER A 417 2.94 8.80 11.48
C SER A 417 2.90 10.26 11.94
N LEU A 418 2.70 10.53 13.24
CA LEU A 418 2.56 11.89 13.78
C LEU A 418 3.70 12.86 13.44
N PRO A 419 4.99 12.46 13.40
CA PRO A 419 6.06 13.35 12.96
C PRO A 419 5.83 13.92 11.55
N GLY A 420 5.08 13.21 10.72
CA GLY A 420 4.68 13.63 9.38
C GLY A 420 3.81 14.89 9.35
N VAL A 421 3.12 15.21 10.45
CA VAL A 421 2.35 16.45 10.60
C VAL A 421 3.24 17.66 10.40
N VAL A 422 4.43 17.69 11.00
CA VAL A 422 5.29 18.89 11.05
C VAL A 422 5.99 19.16 9.70
N VAL A 423 6.01 18.17 8.81
CA VAL A 423 6.78 18.19 7.55
C VAL A 423 6.41 19.36 6.61
N PRO A 424 5.13 19.70 6.37
CA PRO A 424 4.76 20.84 5.53
C PRO A 424 5.36 22.17 6.02
N TRP A 425 5.63 22.31 7.33
CA TRP A 425 6.24 23.49 7.94
C TRP A 425 7.78 23.48 7.91
N LEU A 426 8.40 22.30 7.98
CA LEU A 426 9.87 22.17 7.96
C LEU A 426 10.48 22.53 6.59
N GLY A 427 9.66 22.53 5.54
CA GLY A 427 10.09 22.77 4.17
C GLY A 427 10.92 21.61 3.61
N PHE A 428 10.88 21.46 2.29
CA PHE A 428 11.73 20.52 1.56
C PHE A 428 12.94 21.25 0.99
N ALA A 429 14.07 20.55 0.82
CA ALA A 429 15.22 21.13 0.14
C ALA A 429 14.81 21.69 -1.24
N LYS A 430 15.24 22.93 -1.53
CA LYS A 430 14.99 23.55 -2.84
C LYS A 430 15.76 22.77 -3.91
N PRO A 431 15.21 22.58 -5.11
CA PRO A 431 15.91 21.85 -6.17
C PRO A 431 17.20 22.56 -6.55
N ALA A 432 18.16 21.82 -7.11
CA ALA A 432 19.33 22.44 -7.72
C ALA A 432 18.88 23.50 -8.74
N ARG A 433 19.54 24.67 -8.78
CA ARG A 433 19.19 25.78 -9.71
C ARG A 433 19.03 25.33 -11.17
N GLN A 434 19.78 24.30 -11.58
CA GLN A 434 19.70 23.72 -12.93
C GLN A 434 18.36 23.00 -13.19
N GLU A 435 17.83 22.26 -12.22
CA GLU A 435 16.51 21.63 -12.36
C GLU A 435 15.39 22.68 -12.34
N LEU A 436 15.48 23.70 -11.49
CA LEU A 436 14.53 24.82 -11.50
C LEU A 436 14.51 25.54 -12.87
N ALA A 437 15.69 25.84 -13.43
CA ALA A 437 15.80 26.47 -14.73
C ALA A 437 15.20 25.63 -15.87
N GLN A 438 15.23 24.30 -15.77
CA GLN A 438 14.59 23.39 -16.74
C GLN A 438 13.11 23.19 -16.48
N VAL A 439 12.65 23.25 -15.23
CA VAL A 439 11.24 23.21 -14.85
C VAL A 439 10.51 24.48 -15.30
N ASP A 440 11.18 25.63 -15.22
CA ASP A 440 10.64 26.95 -15.61
C ASP A 440 10.87 27.27 -17.09
N ALA A 441 11.60 26.43 -17.83
CA ALA A 441 11.77 26.60 -19.27
C ALA A 441 10.42 26.41 -19.98
N PRO A 442 9.99 27.35 -20.85
CA PRO A 442 8.76 27.21 -21.61
C PRO A 442 8.84 25.93 -22.45
N ILE A 443 7.83 25.08 -22.33
CA ILE A 443 7.69 23.86 -23.15
C ILE A 443 7.52 24.33 -24.59
N LEU A 444 8.62 24.39 -25.35
CA LEU A 444 8.56 24.62 -26.78
C LEU A 444 7.80 23.43 -27.39
N PRO A 445 6.73 23.67 -28.17
CA PRO A 445 6.07 22.59 -28.88
C PRO A 445 7.10 21.93 -29.81
N GLN A 446 7.33 20.63 -29.60
CA GLN A 446 8.11 19.78 -30.50
C GLN A 446 7.25 19.37 -31.70
#